data_AF-A0A7S1X1X8-F1
#
_entry.id   AF-A0A7S1X1X8-F1
#
_cell.length_a   1.000
_cell.length_b   1.000
_cell.length_c   1.000
_cell.angle_alpha   90.00
_cell.angle_beta   90.00
_cell.angle_gamma   90.00
#
_symmetry.space_group_name_H-M   'P 1'
#
loop_
_entity.id
_entity.type
_entity.pdbx_description
1 polymer ?
#
loop_
_entity_poly.entity_id
_entity_poly.type
_entity_poly.pdbx_seq_one_letter_code
_entity_poly.pdbx_strand_id
1 'polypeptide(L)'
;AMLEYFITDRQGELGRPTLQMLHHRRRVEIAQPAYCVLWCPRTRGMVVGVRGLDSLKDTVTAATATPRPLLDGHCHRGALEGATWLKAQVIPYIEDMKPAKIEVFGHSLGGAVAAALAGELYSE
;
A
#
# COMPACT_ATOMS: atom_id res chain seq x y z
N ALA A 1 21.20 0.98 -7.15
CA ALA A 1 20.98 2.42 -7.43
C ALA A 1 19.60 2.78 -6.90
N MET A 2 19.52 3.71 -5.96
CA MET A 2 18.25 4.24 -5.45
C MET A 2 17.64 5.08 -6.59
N LEU A 3 16.52 4.64 -7.15
CA LEU A 3 15.80 5.41 -8.16
C LEU A 3 15.08 6.56 -7.45
N GLU A 4 15.61 7.78 -7.56
CA GLU A 4 14.93 8.98 -7.10
C GLU A 4 13.79 9.32 -8.08
N TYR A 5 12.56 9.01 -7.70
CA TYR A 5 11.38 9.43 -8.46
C TYR A 5 10.97 10.82 -7.99
N PHE A 6 11.11 11.82 -8.86
CA PHE A 6 10.62 13.18 -8.60
C PHE A 6 9.15 13.27 -9.01
N ILE A 7 8.25 13.34 -8.02
CA ILE A 7 6.85 13.71 -8.26
C ILE A 7 6.77 15.22 -8.10
N THR A 8 6.61 15.93 -9.23
CA THR A 8 6.41 17.38 -9.27
C THR A 8 5.05 17.75 -8.70
N ASP A 9 4.89 18.99 -8.23
CA ASP A 9 3.56 19.50 -7.90
C ASP A 9 2.70 19.67 -9.18
N ARG A 10 1.44 20.11 -9.01
CA ARG A 10 0.52 20.37 -10.13
C ARG A 10 1.00 21.47 -11.09
N GLN A 11 2.05 22.22 -10.74
CA GLN A 11 2.56 23.35 -11.49
C GLN A 11 3.83 22.98 -12.29
N GLY A 12 4.36 21.76 -12.13
CA GLY A 12 5.50 21.27 -12.91
C GLY A 12 6.83 21.90 -12.51
N GLU A 13 6.87 22.63 -11.39
CA GLU A 13 8.10 23.23 -10.86
C GLU A 13 8.97 22.15 -10.21
N LEU A 14 10.27 22.14 -10.51
CA LEU A 14 11.27 21.26 -9.87
C LEU A 14 11.57 21.76 -8.44
N GLY A 15 10.59 21.61 -7.55
CA GLY A 15 10.79 21.76 -6.11
C GLY A 15 11.56 20.58 -5.51
N ARG A 16 12.20 20.80 -4.35
CA ARG A 16 12.86 19.75 -3.54
C ARG A 16 11.99 18.48 -3.48
N PRO A 17 12.56 17.27 -3.63
CA PRO A 17 11.80 16.04 -3.84
C PRO A 17 10.68 15.87 -2.81
N THR A 18 9.44 15.90 -3.31
CA THR A 18 8.23 15.84 -2.47
C THR A 18 8.00 14.43 -1.94
N LEU A 19 8.39 13.40 -2.70
CA LEU A 19 8.25 12.00 -2.32
C LEU A 19 9.50 11.23 -2.76
N GLN A 20 10.05 10.42 -1.85
CA GLN A 20 11.18 9.52 -2.06
C GLN A 20 10.65 8.09 -2.08
N MET A 21 11.05 7.28 -3.05
CA MET A 21 10.67 5.89 -3.08
C MET A 21 11.59 5.06 -2.17
N LEU A 22 11.06 4.58 -1.05
CA LEU A 22 11.77 3.71 -0.12
C LEU A 22 11.80 2.27 -0.63
N HIS A 23 10.69 1.82 -1.21
CA HIS A 23 10.56 0.47 -1.74
C HIS A 23 9.58 0.41 -2.90
N HIS A 24 9.80 -0.53 -3.82
CA HIS A 24 8.77 -0.97 -4.74
C HIS A 24 8.91 -2.45 -5.07
N ARG A 25 7.77 -3.14 -5.12
CA ARG A 25 7.63 -4.51 -5.63
C ARG A 25 6.67 -4.49 -6.80
N ARG A 26 7.15 -4.91 -7.98
CA ARG A 26 6.31 -5.04 -9.19
C ARG A 26 5.66 -6.41 -9.35
N ARG A 27 6.27 -7.46 -8.77
CA ARG A 27 5.79 -8.83 -8.88
C ARG A 27 4.57 -9.03 -8.01
N VAL A 28 3.56 -9.69 -8.57
CA VAL A 28 2.35 -10.11 -7.87
C VAL A 28 2.42 -11.62 -7.69
N GLU A 29 2.11 -12.08 -6.48
CA GLU A 29 1.92 -13.50 -6.16
C GLU A 29 0.60 -13.65 -5.38
N ILE A 30 0.18 -14.89 -5.11
CA ILE A 30 -1.06 -15.18 -4.37
C ILE A 30 -0.99 -14.51 -2.99
N ALA A 31 -1.98 -13.67 -2.68
CA ALA A 31 -2.05 -12.86 -1.46
C ALA A 31 -0.81 -11.95 -1.22
N GLN A 32 -0.02 -11.67 -2.26
CA GLN A 32 1.13 -10.77 -2.16
C GLN A 32 1.03 -9.72 -3.29
N PRO A 33 0.32 -8.61 -3.02
CA PRO A 33 0.14 -7.57 -4.02
C PRO A 33 1.47 -6.90 -4.39
N ALA A 34 1.51 -6.36 -5.61
CA ALA A 34 2.53 -5.39 -5.98
C ALA A 34 2.25 -4.07 -5.26
N TYR A 35 3.29 -3.43 -4.73
CA TYR A 35 3.15 -2.23 -3.92
C TYR A 35 4.38 -1.32 -4.00
N CYS A 36 4.25 -0.09 -3.52
CA CYS A 36 5.36 0.81 -3.25
C CYS A 36 5.19 1.51 -1.91
N VAL A 37 6.32 1.90 -1.32
CA VAL A 37 6.39 2.75 -0.13
C VAL A 37 7.12 4.02 -0.51
N LEU A 38 6.45 5.15 -0.33
CA LEU A 38 6.98 6.48 -0.59
C LEU A 38 7.05 7.28 0.72
N TRP A 39 8.02 8.17 0.82
CA TRP A 39 8.27 9.02 1.97
C TRP A 39 8.35 10.49 1.58
N CYS A 40 7.64 11.36 2.28
CA CYS A 40 7.76 12.80 2.15
C CYS A 40 8.54 13.37 3.35
N PRO A 41 9.83 13.73 3.19
CA PRO A 41 10.59 14.34 4.28
C PRO A 41 9.98 15.65 4.80
N ARG A 42 9.32 16.42 3.92
CA ARG A 42 8.75 17.73 4.25
C ARG A 42 7.58 17.63 5.22
N THR A 43 6.64 16.71 4.96
CA THR A 43 5.45 16.53 5.80
C THR A 43 5.61 15.40 6.81
N ARG A 44 6.74 14.67 6.76
CA ARG A 44 6.93 13.40 7.45
C ARG A 44 5.81 12.40 7.15
N GLY A 45 5.25 12.46 5.94
CA GLY A 45 4.18 11.58 5.49
C GLY A 45 4.73 10.34 4.80
N MET A 46 4.11 9.18 5.04
CA MET A 46 4.36 7.95 4.30
C MET A 46 3.16 7.63 3.42
N VAL A 47 3.43 7.23 2.18
CA VAL A 47 2.41 6.77 1.25
C VAL A 47 2.67 5.32 0.87
N VAL A 48 1.66 4.47 1.01
CA VAL A 48 1.71 3.07 0.59
C VAL A 48 0.76 2.90 -0.60
N GLY A 49 1.32 2.69 -1.79
CA GLY A 49 0.55 2.46 -3.00
C GLY A 49 0.41 0.96 -3.27
N VAL A 50 -0.82 0.46 -3.42
CA VAL A 50 -1.12 -0.94 -3.74
C VAL A 50 -1.65 -1.03 -5.16
N ARG A 51 -0.97 -1.78 -6.02
CA ARG A 51 -1.36 -1.95 -7.42
C ARG A 51 -2.53 -2.93 -7.50
N GLY A 52 -3.52 -2.62 -8.35
CA GLY A 52 -4.52 -3.60 -8.79
C GLY A 52 -3.89 -4.71 -9.65
N LEU A 53 -4.68 -5.73 -9.97
CA LEU A 53 -4.30 -6.74 -10.95
C LEU A 53 -4.60 -6.22 -12.36
N ASP A 54 -3.65 -6.35 -13.28
CA ASP A 54 -3.83 -5.95 -14.69
C ASP A 54 -4.76 -6.91 -15.46
N SER A 55 -5.04 -8.11 -14.91
CA SER A 55 -5.94 -9.10 -15.51
C SER A 55 -6.91 -9.66 -14.47
N LEU A 56 -8.21 -9.47 -14.71
CA LEU A 56 -9.29 -10.09 -13.95
C LEU A 56 -9.30 -11.63 -14.05
N LYS A 57 -8.51 -12.25 -14.93
CA LYS A 57 -8.38 -13.71 -14.98
C LYS A 57 -7.53 -14.29 -13.85
N ASP A 58 -6.71 -13.46 -13.20
CA ASP A 58 -5.97 -13.83 -11.97
C ASP A 58 -6.84 -13.73 -10.70
N THR A 59 -8.08 -13.23 -10.84
CA THR A 59 -9.05 -13.04 -9.75
C THR A 59 -9.48 -14.35 -9.07
N VAL A 60 -9.38 -15.49 -9.75
CA VAL A 60 -10.04 -16.72 -9.30
C VAL A 60 -9.26 -17.50 -8.24
N THR A 61 -7.95 -17.27 -8.10
CA THR A 61 -7.12 -18.09 -7.19
C THR A 61 -6.95 -17.47 -5.79
N ALA A 62 -7.43 -16.24 -5.56
CA ALA A 62 -7.40 -15.58 -4.23
C ALA A 62 -8.78 -15.05 -3.77
N ALA A 63 -9.83 -15.21 -4.58
CA ALA A 63 -11.20 -14.83 -4.23
C ALA A 63 -11.88 -15.90 -3.35
N THR A 64 -11.37 -16.14 -2.14
CA THR A 64 -12.24 -16.70 -1.11
C THR A 64 -13.21 -15.60 -0.70
N ALA A 65 -14.43 -15.62 -1.24
CA ALA A 65 -15.51 -14.69 -0.91
C ALA A 65 -16.05 -14.88 0.53
N THR A 66 -15.21 -15.41 1.42
CA THR A 66 -15.52 -15.58 2.83
C THR A 66 -15.29 -14.24 3.51
N PRO A 67 -16.32 -13.65 4.14
CA PRO A 67 -16.14 -12.46 4.95
C PRO A 67 -15.28 -12.81 6.18
N ARG A 68 -14.38 -11.90 6.55
CA ARG A 68 -13.56 -11.96 7.77
C ARG A 68 -13.78 -10.69 8.58
N PRO A 69 -13.86 -10.76 9.91
CA PRO A 69 -13.96 -9.56 10.74
C PRO A 69 -12.77 -8.62 10.50
N LEU A 70 -13.05 -7.32 10.43
CA LEU A 70 -12.06 -6.25 10.43
C LEU A 70 -12.70 -5.04 11.10
N LEU A 71 -12.10 -4.56 12.20
CA LEU A 71 -12.71 -3.55 13.08
C LEU A 71 -14.12 -3.99 13.52
N ASP A 72 -15.13 -3.15 13.32
CA ASP A 72 -16.55 -3.40 13.57
C ASP A 72 -17.30 -3.97 12.34
N GLY A 73 -16.58 -4.24 11.25
CA GLY A 73 -17.13 -4.69 9.98
C GLY A 73 -16.56 -6.02 9.48
N HIS A 74 -16.74 -6.26 8.18
CA HIS A 74 -16.21 -7.44 7.50
C HIS A 74 -15.43 -7.05 6.25
N CYS A 75 -14.34 -7.77 5.98
CA CYS A 75 -13.50 -7.66 4.80
C CYS A 75 -13.51 -8.97 4.02
N HIS A 76 -13.31 -8.89 2.71
CA HIS A 76 -13.10 -10.08 1.87
C HIS A 76 -11.78 -10.77 2.28
N ARG A 77 -11.82 -12.07 2.59
CA ARG A 77 -10.67 -12.82 3.10
C ARG A 77 -9.38 -12.62 2.29
N GLY A 78 -9.45 -12.75 0.97
CA GLY A 78 -8.27 -12.56 0.11
C GLY A 78 -7.68 -11.14 0.14
N ALA A 79 -8.51 -10.12 0.38
CA ALA A 79 -8.04 -8.75 0.52
C ALA A 79 -7.36 -8.54 1.88
N LEU A 80 -7.95 -9.12 2.93
CA LEU A 80 -7.38 -9.11 4.27
C LEU A 80 -6.05 -9.86 4.32
N GLU A 81 -5.95 -11.07 3.76
CA GLU A 81 -4.69 -11.83 3.69
C GLU A 81 -3.59 -11.04 2.96
N GLY A 82 -3.95 -10.36 1.86
CA GLY A 82 -3.04 -9.45 1.14
C GLY A 82 -2.60 -8.25 1.99
N ALA A 83 -3.51 -7.69 2.78
CA ALA A 83 -3.22 -6.59 3.69
C ALA A 83 -2.32 -7.03 4.85
N THR A 84 -2.60 -8.17 5.48
CA THR A 84 -1.79 -8.73 6.57
C THR A 84 -0.38 -9.04 6.11
N TRP A 85 -0.23 -9.66 4.94
CA TRP A 85 1.09 -9.89 4.36
C TRP A 85 1.82 -8.56 4.10
N LEU A 86 1.13 -7.57 3.51
CA LEU A 86 1.71 -6.28 3.17
C LEU A 86 2.09 -5.47 4.42
N LYS A 87 1.28 -5.52 5.48
CA LYS A 87 1.58 -4.89 6.77
C LYS A 87 2.95 -5.32 7.27
N ALA A 88 3.23 -6.62 7.28
CA ALA A 88 4.53 -7.15 7.69
C ALA A 88 5.71 -6.61 6.85
N GLN A 89 5.47 -6.23 5.59
CA GLN A 89 6.51 -5.62 4.74
C GLN A 89 6.68 -4.11 4.99
N VAL A 90 5.62 -3.42 5.41
CA VAL A 90 5.61 -1.96 5.58
C VAL A 90 6.06 -1.53 6.98
N ILE A 91 5.79 -2.34 8.01
CA ILE A 91 6.17 -2.06 9.41
C ILE A 91 7.63 -1.62 9.59
N PRO A 92 8.64 -2.29 8.98
CA PRO A 92 10.04 -1.85 9.13
C PRO A 92 10.27 -0.40 8.70
N TYR A 93 9.58 0.06 7.64
CA TYR A 93 9.68 1.45 7.19
C TYR A 93 8.96 2.41 8.14
N ILE A 94 7.84 2.00 8.72
CA ILE A 94 7.08 2.80 9.70
C ILE A 94 7.93 3.00 10.96
N GLU A 95 8.55 1.94 11.46
CA GLU A 95 9.39 1.95 12.65
C GLU A 95 10.65 2.81 12.46
N ASP A 96 11.29 2.71 11.29
CA ASP A 96 12.49 3.47 10.95
C ASP A 96 12.19 4.97 10.76
N MET A 97 11.18 5.29 9.94
CA MET A 97 10.91 6.67 9.52
C MET A 97 10.03 7.45 10.50
N LYS A 98 9.25 6.75 11.34
CA LYS A 98 8.29 7.34 12.30
C LYS A 98 7.41 8.42 11.65
N PRO A 99 6.59 8.04 10.64
CA PRO A 99 5.76 8.96 9.90
C PRO A 99 4.75 9.66 10.81
N ALA A 100 4.53 10.95 10.59
CA ALA A 100 3.47 11.72 11.24
C ALA A 100 2.08 11.37 10.69
N LYS A 101 2.03 10.86 9.46
CA LYS A 101 0.81 10.41 8.77
C LYS A 101 1.15 9.27 7.82
N ILE A 102 0.30 8.25 7.76
CA ILE A 102 0.37 7.17 6.78
C ILE A 102 -0.88 7.25 5.90
N GLU A 103 -0.70 7.26 4.59
CA GLU A 103 -1.77 7.25 3.61
C GLU A 103 -1.65 6.01 2.73
N VAL A 104 -2.73 5.25 2.60
CA VAL A 104 -2.76 4.02 1.81
C VAL A 104 -3.69 4.22 0.62
N PHE A 105 -3.22 3.95 -0.59
CA PHE A 105 -3.99 4.12 -1.82
C PHE A 105 -3.94 2.86 -2.69
N GLY A 106 -5.00 2.63 -3.46
CA GLY A 106 -5.05 1.58 -4.46
C GLY A 106 -6.28 1.70 -5.36
N HIS A 107 -6.25 1.02 -6.50
CA HIS A 107 -7.37 0.96 -7.45
C HIS A 107 -7.85 -0.49 -7.61
N SER A 108 -9.16 -0.67 -7.82
CA SER A 108 -9.80 -2.00 -7.96
C SER A 108 -9.44 -2.92 -6.78
N LEU A 109 -8.95 -4.15 -7.00
CA LEU A 109 -8.50 -5.05 -5.93
C LEU A 109 -7.43 -4.41 -5.03
N GLY A 110 -6.54 -3.60 -5.60
CA GLY A 110 -5.54 -2.86 -4.83
C GLY A 110 -6.18 -1.87 -3.86
N GLY A 111 -7.34 -1.30 -4.21
CA GLY A 111 -8.13 -0.46 -3.31
C GLY A 111 -8.74 -1.23 -2.15
N ALA A 112 -9.23 -2.45 -2.40
CA ALA A 112 -9.75 -3.32 -1.34
C ALA A 112 -8.65 -3.72 -0.33
N VAL A 113 -7.46 -4.09 -0.82
CA VAL A 113 -6.30 -4.39 0.02
C VAL A 113 -5.81 -3.12 0.75
N ALA A 114 -5.79 -1.97 0.08
CA ALA A 114 -5.40 -0.70 0.70
C ALA A 114 -6.33 -0.33 1.87
N ALA A 115 -7.64 -0.48 1.70
CA ALA A 115 -8.61 -0.25 2.76
C ALA A 115 -8.43 -1.22 3.93
N ALA A 116 -8.21 -2.51 3.65
CA ALA A 116 -7.95 -3.51 4.68
C ALA A 116 -6.65 -3.21 5.45
N LEU A 117 -5.57 -2.84 4.75
CA LEU A 117 -4.30 -2.46 5.37
C LEU A 117 -4.46 -1.23 6.28
N ALA A 118 -5.19 -0.21 5.83
CA ALA A 118 -5.47 0.95 6.67
C ALA A 118 -6.18 0.56 7.96
N GLY A 119 -7.14 -0.38 7.90
CA GLY A 119 -7.81 -0.92 9.08
C GLY A 119 -6.86 -1.69 10.01
N GLU A 120 -5.98 -2.53 9.47
CA GLU A 120 -5.00 -3.29 10.29
C GLU A 120 -3.92 -2.42 10.91
N LEU A 121 -3.53 -1.31 10.27
CA LEU A 121 -2.59 -0.33 10.83
C LEU A 121 -3.26 0.57 11.89
N TYR A 122 -4.57 0.78 11.80
CA TYR A 122 -5.32 1.55 12.81
C TYR A 122 -5.62 0.75 14.08
N SER A 123 -5.63 -0.58 13.98
CA SER A 123 -5.95 -1.48 15.09
C SER A 123 -4.79 -1.70 16.08
N GLU A 124 -3.63 -1.09 15.85
CA GLU A 124 -2.44 -1.11 16.71
C GLU A 124 -2.20 0.26 17.36
#